data_AF-S6HTX5-F1
#
_entry.id   AF-S6HTX5-F1
#
_cell.length_a   1.000
_cell.length_b   1.000
_cell.length_c   1.000
_cell.angle_alpha   90.00
_cell.angle_beta   90.00
_cell.angle_gamma   90.00
#
_symmetry.space_group_name_H-M   'P 1'
#
loop_
_entity.id
_entity.type
_entity.pdbx_description
1 polymer ?
#
loop_
_entity_poly.entity_id
_entity_poly.type
_entity_poly.pdbx_seq_one_letter_code
_entity_poly.pdbx_strand_id
1 'polypeptide(L)' 'MSLSNNSASVLDKVNNDHKPVMITRQNGKPAIVMSVEDFQSYEETAYLMASPKNAERLNHAISEVAAGKITPRELIEE' A
#
# COMPACT_ATOMS: atom_id res chain seq x y z
N MET A 1 -4.24 -22.58 -11.04
CA MET A 1 -4.18 -21.86 -12.33
C MET A 1 -2.79 -22.05 -12.92
N SER A 2 -2.64 -22.69 -14.07
CA SER A 2 -1.35 -22.74 -14.78
C SER A 2 -1.11 -21.40 -15.50
N LEU A 3 0.09 -20.82 -15.32
CA LEU A 3 0.42 -19.45 -15.69
C LEU A 3 0.54 -19.17 -17.21
N SER A 4 0.47 -20.17 -18.09
CA SER A 4 0.93 -19.99 -19.48
C SER A 4 -0.04 -19.22 -20.40
N ASN A 5 -1.35 -19.16 -20.10
CA ASN A 5 -2.35 -18.55 -20.99
C ASN A 5 -3.15 -17.39 -20.36
N ASN A 6 -2.83 -16.96 -19.13
CA ASN A 6 -3.69 -16.01 -18.40
C ASN A 6 -2.95 -14.94 -17.59
N SER A 7 -1.66 -14.68 -17.87
CA SER A 7 -0.85 -13.73 -17.10
C SER A 7 -1.32 -12.28 -17.26
N ALA A 8 -1.78 -11.88 -18.45
CA ALA A 8 -2.26 -10.52 -18.70
C ALA A 8 -3.48 -10.19 -17.84
N SER A 9 -4.48 -11.07 -17.79
CA SER A 9 -5.69 -10.81 -16.98
C SER A 9 -5.40 -10.77 -15.47
N VAL A 10 -4.41 -11.51 -14.98
CA VAL A 10 -3.98 -11.45 -13.58
C VAL A 10 -3.34 -10.09 -13.29
N LEU A 11 -2.49 -9.58 -14.20
CA LEU A 11 -1.91 -8.24 -14.06
C LEU A 11 -2.99 -7.15 -14.13
N ASP A 12 -3.93 -7.24 -15.08
CA ASP A 12 -5.06 -6.31 -15.16
C ASP A 12 -5.91 -6.35 -13.89
N LYS A 13 -6.17 -7.54 -13.34
CA LYS A 13 -6.95 -7.71 -12.12
C LYS A 13 -6.27 -7.09 -10.90
N VAL A 14 -4.97 -7.29 -10.71
CA VAL A 14 -4.28 -6.69 -9.55
C VAL A 14 -4.19 -5.17 -9.66
N ASN A 15 -4.05 -4.62 -10.88
CA ASN A 15 -4.06 -3.17 -11.10
C ASN A 15 -5.45 -2.56 -10.89
N ASN A 16 -6.52 -3.20 -11.37
CA ASN A 16 -7.87 -2.65 -11.28
C ASN A 16 -8.51 -2.84 -9.89
N ASP A 17 -8.29 -4.01 -9.27
CA ASP A 17 -8.96 -4.36 -8.02
C ASP A 17 -8.15 -3.92 -6.78
N HIS A 18 -6.89 -3.48 -6.94
CA HIS A 18 -5.93 -3.20 -5.86
C HIS A 18 -5.87 -4.34 -4.82
N LYS A 19 -5.88 -5.58 -5.32
CA LYS A 19 -5.90 -6.79 -4.49
C LYS A 19 -4.76 -7.71 -4.90
N PRO A 20 -3.80 -8.01 -3.99
CA PRO A 20 -2.73 -8.94 -4.28
C PRO A 20 -3.29 -10.34 -4.54
N VAL A 21 -2.68 -11.05 -5.50
CA VAL A 21 -3.03 -12.43 -5.86
C VAL A 21 -1.83 -13.34 -5.57
N MET A 22 -2.07 -14.45 -4.86
CA MET A 22 -1.06 -15.48 -4.67
C MET A 22 -1.03 -16.43 -5.88
N ILE A 23 0.14 -16.57 -6.49
CA ILE A 23 0.41 -17.55 -7.53
C ILE A 23 1.16 -18.74 -6.95
N THR A 24 0.75 -19.95 -7.33
CA THR A 24 1.39 -21.21 -6.93
C THR A 24 1.87 -21.96 -8.17
N ARG A 25 3.00 -22.65 -8.07
CA ARG A 25 3.51 -23.57 -9.09
C ARG A 25 3.57 -24.97 -8.49
N GLN A 26 3.22 -25.99 -9.29
CA GLN A 26 3.11 -27.38 -8.81
C GLN A 26 4.37 -27.87 -8.06
N ASN A 27 5.56 -27.38 -8.42
CA ASN A 27 6.83 -27.74 -7.80
C ASN A 27 7.66 -26.50 -7.41
N GLY A 28 7.03 -25.37 -7.10
CA GLY A 28 7.73 -24.12 -6.80
C GLY A 28 7.17 -23.41 -5.56
N LYS A 29 7.95 -22.47 -5.01
CA LYS A 29 7.49 -21.61 -3.91
C LYS A 29 6.37 -20.68 -4.41
N PRO A 30 5.35 -20.40 -3.59
CA PRO A 30 4.34 -19.42 -3.92
C PRO A 30 4.94 -18.01 -4.01
N ALA A 31 4.30 -17.13 -4.76
CA ALA A 31 4.64 -15.71 -4.83
C ALA A 31 3.37 -14.86 -4.80
N ILE A 32 3.50 -13.61 -4.37
CA ILE A 32 2.44 -12.61 -4.44
C ILE A 32 2.67 -11.74 -5.68
N VAL A 33 1.59 -11.50 -6.43
CA VAL A 33 1.54 -10.52 -7.52
C VAL A 33 0.61 -9.40 -7.08
N MET A 34 1.04 -8.16 -7.27
CA MET A 34 0.30 -6.94 -6.94
C MET A 34 0.67 -5.83 -7.91
N SER A 35 -0.11 -4.75 -7.92
CA SER A 35 0.24 -3.57 -8.71
C SER A 35 1.53 -2.92 -8.17
N VAL A 36 2.23 -2.19 -9.03
CA VAL A 36 3.41 -1.40 -8.60
C VAL A 36 2.99 -0.29 -7.63
N GLU A 37 1.83 0.31 -7.86
CA GLU A 37 1.26 1.35 -7.00
C GLU A 37 0.99 0.84 -5.57
N ASP A 38 0.39 -0.35 -5.44
CA ASP A 38 0.18 -0.96 -4.13
C ASP A 38 1.52 -1.25 -3.45
N PHE A 39 2.48 -1.80 -4.18
CA PHE A 39 3.82 -2.09 -3.64
C PHE A 39 4.51 -0.81 -3.12
N GLN A 40 4.49 0.27 -3.89
CA GLN A 40 5.03 1.57 -3.48
C GLN A 40 4.33 2.11 -2.23
N SER A 41 2.99 2.01 -2.18
CA SER A 41 2.20 2.41 -1.02
C SER A 41 2.55 1.60 0.24
N TYR A 42 2.81 0.30 0.08
CA TYR A 42 3.31 -0.54 1.17
C TYR A 42 4.71 -0.15 1.62
N GLU A 43 5.64 0.12 0.69
CA GLU A 43 6.99 0.57 1.03
C GLU A 43 6.98 1.92 1.75
N GLU A 44 6.18 2.88 1.29
CA GLU A 44 6.04 4.18 1.94
C GLU A 44 5.45 4.04 3.34
N THR A 45 4.39 3.24 3.51
CA THR A 45 3.80 2.97 4.82
C THR A 45 4.83 2.33 5.74
N ALA A 46 5.56 1.31 5.27
CA ALA A 46 6.61 0.65 6.05
C ALA A 46 7.72 1.63 6.45
N TYR A 47 8.12 2.51 5.53
CA TYR A 47 9.11 3.55 5.78
C TYR A 47 8.64 4.55 6.86
N LEU A 48 7.42 5.08 6.74
CA LEU A 48 6.85 6.01 7.71
C LEU A 48 6.73 5.35 9.10
N MET A 49 6.40 4.06 9.14
CA MET A 49 6.22 3.30 10.39
C MET A 49 7.53 2.77 10.98
N ALA A 50 8.64 2.74 10.23
CA ALA A 50 9.91 2.16 10.68
C ALA A 50 10.52 2.88 11.90
N SER A 51 10.24 4.17 12.06
CA SER A 51 10.64 4.94 13.25
C SER A 51 9.49 4.96 14.26
N PRO A 52 9.64 4.37 15.46
CA PRO A 52 8.58 4.35 16.47
C PRO A 52 8.06 5.75 16.82
N LYS A 53 8.97 6.72 16.93
CA LYS A 53 8.62 8.13 17.20
C LYS A 53 7.83 8.76 16.05
N ASN A 54 8.16 8.43 14.81
CA ASN A 54 7.41 8.94 13.66
C ASN A 54 6.02 8.30 13.57
N ALA A 55 5.94 6.98 13.79
CA ALA A 55 4.69 6.24 13.81
C ALA A 55 3.73 6.78 14.88
N GLU A 56 4.22 7.00 16.11
CA GLU A 56 3.44 7.60 17.20
C GLU A 56 2.90 8.98 16.81
N ARG A 57 3.78 9.86 16.30
CA ARG A 57 3.41 11.21 15.87
C ARG A 57 2.35 11.18 14.76
N LEU A 58 2.50 10.31 13.77
CA LEU A 58 1.55 10.21 12.65
C LEU A 58 0.20 9.68 13.12
N ASN A 59 0.19 8.64 13.94
CA ASN A 59 -1.05 8.06 14.48
C ASN A 59 -1.79 9.06 15.40
N HIS A 60 -1.05 9.84 16.18
CA HIS A 60 -1.64 10.93 16.96
C HIS A 60 -2.30 11.98 16.05
N ALA A 61 -1.59 12.44 15.02
CA ALA A 61 -2.13 13.43 14.07
C ALA A 61 -3.38 12.91 13.36
N ILE A 62 -3.40 11.64 12.93
CA ILE A 62 -4.58 10.99 12.33
C ILE A 62 -5.75 11.00 13.32
N SER A 63 -5.50 10.70 14.59
CA SER A 63 -6.53 10.68 15.65
C SER A 63 -7.10 12.07 15.92
N GLU A 64 -6.26 13.11 15.92
CA GLU A 64 -6.70 14.50 16.06
C GLU A 64 -7.58 14.93 14.87
N VAL A 65 -7.18 14.61 13.64
CA VAL A 65 -7.96 14.89 12.44
C VAL A 65 -9.32 14.19 12.49
N ALA A 66 -9.35 12.89 12.83
CA ALA A 66 -10.59 12.13 12.94
C ALA A 66 -11.52 12.67 14.05
N ALA A 67 -10.95 13.23 15.11
CA ALA A 67 -11.70 13.89 16.18
C ALA A 67 -12.10 15.35 15.86
N GLY A 68 -11.79 15.85 14.66
CA GLY A 68 -12.05 17.23 14.24
C GLY A 68 -11.17 18.28 14.93
N LYS A 69 -10.08 17.87 15.61
CA LYS A 69 -9.12 18.75 16.28
C LYS A 69 -8.11 19.32 15.29
N ILE A 70 -8.60 19.96 14.23
CA ILE A 70 -7.78 20.58 13.20
C ILE A 70 -7.80 22.10 13.32
N THR A 71 -6.67 22.74 13.05
CA THR A 71 -6.58 24.21 12.96
C THR A 71 -6.25 24.60 11.53
N PRO A 72 -7.17 25.22 10.78
CA PRO A 72 -6.87 25.74 9.45
C PRO A 72 -5.75 26.78 9.52
N ARG A 73 -4.83 26.71 8.57
CA ARG A 73 -3.73 27.67 8.40
C ARG A 73 -3.62 27.99 6.92
N GLU A 74 -3.39 29.26 6.60
CA GLU A 74 -3.01 29.66 5.25
C GLU A 74 -1.58 29.18 4.96
N LEU A 75 -1.28 28.93 3.68
CA LEU A 75 0.08 28.63 3.26
C LEU A 75 0.94 29.88 3.49
N ILE A 76 2.12 29.68 4.05
CA ILE A 76 3.10 30.76 4.17
C ILE A 76 3.77 30.88 2.80
N GLU A 77 3.60 32.02 2.13
CA GLU A 77 4.35 32.35 0.91
C GLU A 77 5.80 32.74 1.29
N GLU A 78 6.77 32.32 0.47
CA GLU A 78 8.21 32.61 0.68
C GLU A 78 8.56 34.09 0.56
#